data_AF-A0A932FGS3-F1
#
_entry.id   AF-A0A932FGS3-F1
#
_cell.length_a   1.000
_cell.length_b   1.000
_cell.length_c   1.000
_cell.angle_alpha   90.00
_cell.angle_beta   90.00
_cell.angle_gamma   90.00
#
_symmetry.space_group_name_H-M   'P 1'
#
loop_
_entity.id
_entity.type
_entity.pdbx_description
1 polymer ?
#
loop_
_entity_poly.entity_id
_entity_poly.type
_entity_poly.pdbx_seq_one_letter_code
_entity_poly.pdbx_strand_id
1 'polypeptide(L)'
;MPIPKPSFDLDINYQQLAFELDLEEIEFEGISADEARVRSEIARKSFEKSKDFGWVSEYLSLRNGGWPWRQAAYIAWSASPKVNRNPKTQEDLATQVLGLGSDRAISTWNKRNPAIEEMIGVLQASPLFEYRAEIYRALIANAIKPDYKTHNDRKLALEMMGDYIPASKIAAELTKRLNADDLKDMSDAELAKLAAGIESELKEKE
;
A
#
# COMPACT_ATOMS: atom_id res chain seq x y z
N MET A 1 11.93 -9.66 20.91
CA MET A 1 11.54 -8.30 21.34
C MET A 1 10.08 -8.06 20.98
N PRO A 2 9.28 -7.33 21.78
CA PRO A 2 7.90 -7.02 21.42
C PRO A 2 7.91 -6.10 20.19
N ILE A 3 7.33 -6.58 19.10
CA ILE A 3 7.17 -5.79 17.87
C ILE A 3 6.24 -4.62 18.23
N PRO A 4 6.68 -3.36 18.05
CA PRO A 4 5.82 -2.20 18.31
C PRO A 4 4.57 -2.31 17.44
N LYS A 5 3.39 -2.14 18.06
CA LYS A 5 2.13 -2.08 17.31
C LYS A 5 2.24 -0.96 16.28
N PRO A 6 1.89 -1.20 15.00
CA PRO A 6 1.82 -0.11 14.04
C PRO A 6 0.80 0.92 14.55
N SER A 7 1.27 2.15 14.72
CA SER A 7 0.42 3.31 14.93
C SER A 7 -0.36 3.53 13.64
N PHE A 8 -1.68 3.46 13.71
CA PHE A 8 -2.57 3.86 12.61
C PHE A 8 -2.91 5.34 12.65
N ASP A 9 -2.38 6.08 13.64
CA ASP A 9 -2.37 7.54 13.53
C ASP A 9 -1.47 7.88 12.33
N LEU A 10 -2.10 8.47 11.30
CA LEU A 10 -1.41 8.99 10.12
C LEU A 10 -0.24 9.85 10.62
N ASP A 11 0.99 9.42 10.28
CA ASP A 11 2.23 10.12 10.63
C ASP A 11 2.08 11.63 10.34
N ILE A 12 2.70 12.48 11.15
CA ILE A 12 2.61 13.94 11.02
C ILE A 12 3.01 14.38 9.60
N ASN A 13 3.91 13.63 8.95
CA ASN A 13 4.29 13.80 7.56
C ASN A 13 3.10 13.65 6.58
N TYR A 14 2.17 12.73 6.83
CA TYR A 14 0.95 12.57 6.05
C TYR A 14 -0.09 13.65 6.34
N GLN A 15 -0.07 14.27 7.53
CA GLN A 15 -0.89 15.43 7.86
C GLN A 15 -0.31 16.74 7.27
N GLN A 16 1.03 16.84 7.18
CA GLN A 16 1.74 18.01 6.62
C GLN A 16 1.62 18.12 5.10
N LEU A 17 1.41 17.01 4.39
CA LEU A 17 1.11 17.04 2.95
C LEU A 17 -0.18 17.80 2.61
N ALA A 18 -1.08 18.04 3.58
CA ALA A 18 -2.32 18.75 3.33
C ALA A 18 -2.18 20.28 3.26
N PHE A 19 -1.11 20.87 3.80
CA PHE A 19 -1.02 22.33 4.02
C PHE A 19 -0.37 23.14 2.90
N GLU A 20 0.37 22.51 1.97
CA GLU A 20 1.06 23.24 0.88
C GLU A 20 0.49 22.99 -0.52
N LEU A 21 -0.53 22.14 -0.65
CA LEU A 21 -1.18 21.85 -1.93
C LEU A 21 -2.42 22.72 -2.13
N ASP A 22 -2.20 24.05 -2.21
CA ASP A 22 -3.13 24.98 -2.85
C ASP A 22 -3.06 24.75 -4.37
N LEU A 23 -3.42 23.53 -4.79
CA LEU A 23 -3.51 23.20 -6.20
C LEU A 23 -4.68 23.98 -6.75
N GLU A 24 -4.39 24.94 -7.63
CA GLU A 24 -5.41 25.58 -8.46
C GLU A 24 -6.34 24.50 -9.00
N GLU A 25 -7.58 24.51 -8.52
CA GLU A 25 -8.65 23.73 -9.06
C GLU A 25 -8.91 24.34 -10.44
N ILE A 26 -8.19 23.85 -11.46
CA ILE A 26 -8.35 24.29 -12.85
C ILE A 26 -9.74 23.85 -13.30
N GLU A 27 -10.73 24.68 -13.01
CA GLU A 27 -12.04 24.64 -13.61
C GLU A 27 -12.01 25.43 -14.93
N PHE A 28 -12.88 25.04 -15.86
CA PHE A 28 -12.93 25.49 -17.26
C PHE A 28 -12.54 26.97 -17.52
N GLU A 29 -11.92 27.22 -18.68
CA GLU A 29 -11.75 28.57 -19.24
C GLU A 29 -13.11 29.28 -19.31
N GLY A 30 -13.33 30.29 -18.45
CA GLY A 30 -14.49 31.17 -18.49
C GLY A 30 -15.43 31.14 -17.27
N ILE A 31 -15.17 30.35 -16.23
CA ILE A 31 -15.95 30.37 -14.98
C ILE A 31 -15.22 31.23 -13.95
N SER A 32 -15.94 32.13 -13.28
CA SER A 32 -15.36 32.94 -12.18
C SER A 32 -15.01 32.06 -10.97
N ALA A 33 -13.91 32.38 -10.27
CA ALA A 33 -13.48 31.64 -9.08
C ALA A 33 -14.57 31.54 -8.00
N ASP A 34 -15.43 32.55 -7.90
CA ASP A 34 -16.56 32.53 -6.95
C ASP A 34 -17.66 31.55 -7.37
N GLU A 35 -17.93 31.42 -8.66
CA GLU A 35 -18.91 30.45 -9.18
C GLU A 35 -18.41 29.02 -9.01
N ALA A 36 -17.11 28.79 -9.20
CA ALA A 36 -16.44 27.51 -8.95
C ALA A 36 -16.59 27.08 -7.47
N ARG A 37 -16.35 28.01 -6.54
CA ARG A 37 -16.54 27.76 -5.10
C ARG A 37 -17.98 27.39 -4.77
N VAL A 38 -18.95 28.14 -5.29
CA VAL A 38 -20.38 27.87 -5.05
C VAL A 38 -20.78 26.50 -5.61
N ARG A 39 -20.31 26.13 -6.81
CA ARG A 39 -20.55 24.79 -7.38
C ARG A 39 -19.93 23.69 -6.52
N SER A 40 -18.70 23.89 -6.05
CA SER A 40 -18.00 22.95 -5.16
C SER A 40 -18.78 22.75 -3.86
N GLU A 41 -19.27 23.81 -3.24
CA GLU A 41 -20.06 23.73 -2.01
C GLU A 41 -21.42 23.05 -2.21
N ILE A 42 -22.10 23.32 -3.34
CA ILE A 42 -23.37 22.68 -3.68
C ILE A 42 -23.18 21.18 -3.92
N ALA A 43 -22.13 20.81 -4.68
CA ALA A 43 -21.79 19.41 -4.95
C ALA A 43 -21.48 18.67 -3.66
N ARG A 44 -20.66 19.27 -2.78
CA ARG A 44 -20.34 18.70 -1.47
C ARG A 44 -21.58 18.46 -0.61
N LYS A 45 -22.47 19.46 -0.49
CA LYS A 45 -23.72 19.32 0.27
C LYS A 45 -24.62 18.22 -0.30
N SER A 46 -24.67 18.10 -1.62
CA SER A 46 -25.44 17.06 -2.31
C SER A 46 -24.86 15.67 -2.03
N PHE A 47 -23.54 15.53 -2.10
CA PHE A 47 -22.81 14.30 -1.78
C PHE A 47 -22.96 13.87 -0.32
N GLU A 48 -22.74 14.80 0.63
CA GLU A 48 -22.87 14.51 2.07
C GLU A 48 -24.30 14.12 2.47
N LYS A 49 -25.30 14.55 1.69
CA LYS A 49 -26.71 14.18 1.88
C LYS A 49 -27.02 12.79 1.34
N SER A 50 -26.35 12.34 0.27
CA SER A 50 -26.71 11.08 -0.38
C SER A 50 -26.24 9.83 0.36
N LYS A 51 -25.16 9.89 1.17
CA LYS A 51 -24.60 8.85 2.08
C LYS A 51 -24.51 7.38 1.61
N ASP A 52 -24.90 7.06 0.38
CA ASP A 52 -25.15 5.68 -0.08
C ASP A 52 -23.96 5.08 -0.86
N PHE A 53 -22.76 5.65 -0.68
CA PHE A 53 -21.57 5.11 -1.33
C PHE A 53 -20.81 4.20 -0.36
N GLY A 54 -20.40 3.03 -0.85
CA GLY A 54 -19.64 2.05 -0.06
C GLY A 54 -18.25 2.51 0.39
N TRP A 55 -17.83 3.72 0.01
CA TRP A 55 -16.52 4.31 0.30
C TRP A 55 -16.61 5.60 1.16
N VAL A 56 -17.79 5.89 1.72
CA VAL A 56 -18.00 7.07 2.57
C VAL A 56 -17.16 7.00 3.85
N SER A 57 -16.95 5.81 4.42
CA SER A 57 -16.12 5.61 5.62
C SER A 57 -14.68 6.06 5.41
N GLU A 58 -14.09 5.67 4.28
CA GLU A 58 -12.73 5.99 3.88
C GLU A 58 -12.62 7.48 3.56
N TYR A 59 -13.62 8.04 2.87
CA TYR A 59 -13.71 9.49 2.64
C TYR A 59 -13.70 10.27 3.96
N LEU A 60 -14.51 9.89 4.95
CA LEU A 60 -14.54 10.57 6.24
C LEU A 60 -13.21 10.47 6.99
N SER A 61 -12.55 9.31 6.90
CA SER A 61 -11.24 9.09 7.50
C SER A 61 -10.17 9.99 6.87
N LEU A 62 -10.17 10.12 5.54
CA LEU A 62 -9.27 11.02 4.80
C LEU A 62 -9.56 12.49 5.09
N ARG A 63 -10.84 12.87 5.23
CA ARG A 63 -11.24 14.22 5.64
C ARG A 63 -10.72 14.58 7.03
N ASN A 64 -10.82 13.65 7.97
CA ASN A 64 -10.25 13.82 9.31
C ASN A 64 -8.71 13.90 9.27
N GLY A 65 -8.09 13.22 8.30
CA GLY A 65 -6.65 13.31 8.01
C GLY A 65 -6.21 14.60 7.30
N GLY A 66 -7.11 15.56 7.06
CA GLY A 66 -6.78 16.87 6.48
C GLY A 66 -6.88 16.97 4.96
N TRP A 67 -7.22 15.89 4.25
CA TRP A 67 -7.27 15.92 2.78
C TRP A 67 -8.40 16.84 2.26
N PRO A 68 -8.16 17.62 1.18
CA PRO A 68 -9.20 18.37 0.48
C PRO A 68 -10.35 17.45 0.06
N TRP A 69 -11.60 17.88 0.21
CA TRP A 69 -12.73 16.96 0.10
C TRP A 69 -12.86 16.29 -1.26
N ARG A 70 -12.54 16.99 -2.36
CA ARG A 70 -12.56 16.43 -3.72
C ARG A 70 -11.49 15.35 -3.91
N GLN A 71 -10.28 15.60 -3.41
CA GLN A 71 -9.18 14.64 -3.45
C GLN A 71 -9.48 13.43 -2.55
N ALA A 72 -9.98 13.68 -1.33
CA ALA A 72 -10.39 12.62 -0.40
C ALA A 72 -11.45 11.70 -1.02
N ALA A 73 -12.46 12.28 -1.70
CA ALA A 73 -13.50 11.50 -2.37
C ALA A 73 -12.93 10.68 -3.55
N TYR A 74 -12.01 11.26 -4.33
CA TYR A 74 -11.31 10.52 -5.39
C TYR A 74 -10.45 9.38 -4.85
N ILE A 75 -9.66 9.61 -3.79
CA ILE A 75 -8.82 8.61 -3.15
C ILE A 75 -9.68 7.46 -2.59
N ALA A 76 -10.76 7.78 -1.87
CA ALA A 76 -11.68 6.77 -1.34
C ALA A 76 -12.34 5.93 -2.47
N TRP A 77 -12.81 6.59 -3.53
CA TRP A 77 -13.41 5.93 -4.68
C TRP A 77 -12.42 5.03 -5.43
N SER A 78 -11.19 5.47 -5.64
CA SER A 78 -10.15 4.73 -6.35
C SER A 78 -9.54 3.60 -5.53
N ALA A 79 -9.47 3.74 -4.20
CA ALA A 79 -9.09 2.66 -3.29
C ALA A 79 -10.12 1.53 -3.27
N SER A 80 -11.39 1.83 -3.56
CA SER A 80 -12.47 0.84 -3.55
C SER A 80 -12.33 -0.20 -4.66
N PRO A 81 -12.78 -1.46 -4.45
CA PRO A 81 -12.77 -2.49 -5.49
C PRO A 81 -13.62 -2.08 -6.70
N LYS A 82 -13.12 -2.33 -7.92
CA LYS A 82 -13.77 -1.93 -9.18
C LYS A 82 -15.24 -2.36 -9.30
N VAL A 83 -15.60 -3.51 -8.73
CA VAL A 83 -16.97 -4.04 -8.72
C VAL A 83 -17.91 -3.16 -7.90
N ASN A 84 -17.43 -2.65 -6.76
CA ASN A 84 -18.23 -1.89 -5.79
C ASN A 84 -18.13 -0.37 -5.98
N ARG A 85 -17.35 0.09 -6.96
CA ARG A 85 -17.28 1.51 -7.30
C ARG A 85 -18.64 2.00 -7.80
N ASN A 86 -19.13 3.04 -7.13
CA ASN A 86 -20.24 3.86 -7.56
C ASN A 86 -19.81 5.31 -7.34
N PRO A 87 -19.72 6.17 -8.37
CA PRO A 87 -19.93 5.90 -9.81
C PRO A 87 -18.97 4.89 -10.45
N LYS A 88 -19.24 4.40 -11.66
CA LYS A 88 -18.43 3.37 -12.33
C LYS A 88 -17.17 3.91 -12.99
N THR A 89 -17.23 5.12 -13.53
CA THR A 89 -16.12 5.75 -14.22
C THR A 89 -15.59 6.97 -13.47
N GLN A 90 -14.34 7.34 -13.75
CA GLN A 90 -13.72 8.54 -13.19
C GLN A 90 -14.42 9.82 -13.70
N GLU A 91 -14.88 9.80 -14.95
CA GLU A 91 -15.63 10.92 -15.55
C GLU A 91 -16.98 11.11 -14.86
N ASP A 92 -17.70 10.02 -14.55
CA ASP A 92 -18.95 10.09 -13.78
C ASP A 92 -18.71 10.61 -12.36
N LEU A 93 -17.61 10.20 -11.70
CA LEU A 93 -17.25 10.74 -10.39
C LEU A 93 -16.99 12.25 -10.47
N ALA A 94 -16.21 12.69 -11.46
CA ALA A 94 -15.87 14.09 -11.64
C ALA A 94 -17.14 14.95 -11.83
N THR A 95 -18.03 14.52 -12.72
CA THR A 95 -19.22 15.28 -13.10
C THR A 95 -20.37 15.18 -12.09
N GLN A 96 -20.71 13.97 -11.64
CA GLN A 96 -21.90 13.72 -10.84
C GLN A 96 -21.68 13.95 -9.33
N VAL A 97 -20.45 13.73 -8.84
CA VAL A 97 -20.14 13.79 -7.40
C VAL A 97 -19.32 15.02 -7.04
N LEU A 98 -18.23 15.27 -7.77
CA LEU A 98 -17.29 16.34 -7.44
C LEU A 98 -17.72 17.71 -7.97
N GLY A 99 -18.67 17.75 -8.91
CA GLY A 99 -19.14 18.96 -9.57
C GLY A 99 -18.12 19.56 -10.53
N LEU A 100 -17.16 18.77 -11.00
CA LEU A 100 -16.15 19.16 -11.98
C LEU A 100 -16.71 19.02 -13.39
N GLY A 101 -16.22 19.86 -14.32
CA GLY A 101 -16.63 19.76 -15.73
C GLY A 101 -16.04 18.57 -16.47
N SER A 102 -14.91 18.01 -16.00
CA SER A 102 -14.27 16.83 -16.61
C SER A 102 -13.29 16.16 -15.64
N ASP A 103 -12.81 14.97 -16.01
CA ASP A 103 -11.79 14.21 -15.28
C ASP A 103 -10.36 14.79 -15.41
N ARG A 104 -10.15 15.81 -16.25
CA ARG A 104 -8.84 16.46 -16.47
C ARG A 104 -8.23 17.04 -15.20
N ALA A 105 -9.07 17.59 -14.32
CA ALA A 105 -8.64 18.10 -13.03
C ALA A 105 -8.03 16.98 -12.18
N ILE A 106 -8.68 15.80 -12.14
CA ILE A 106 -8.18 14.62 -11.43
C ILE A 106 -6.86 14.13 -12.03
N SER A 107 -6.74 14.09 -13.37
CA SER A 107 -5.47 13.74 -14.01
C SER A 107 -4.33 14.70 -13.64
N THR A 108 -4.65 16.00 -13.56
CA THR A 108 -3.69 17.02 -13.12
C THR A 108 -3.29 16.83 -11.66
N TRP A 109 -4.23 16.50 -10.78
CA TRP A 109 -3.94 16.21 -9.37
C TRP A 109 -2.96 15.05 -9.21
N ASN A 110 -3.19 13.92 -9.89
CA ASN A 110 -2.28 12.77 -9.81
C ASN A 110 -0.87 13.10 -10.32
N LYS A 111 -0.75 13.91 -11.38
CA LYS A 111 0.56 14.33 -11.91
C LYS A 111 1.30 15.27 -10.97
N ARG A 112 0.59 16.17 -10.29
CA ARG A 112 1.19 17.18 -9.40
C ARG A 112 1.42 16.66 -7.98
N ASN A 113 0.61 15.71 -7.53
CA ASN A 113 0.64 15.19 -6.17
C ASN A 113 0.74 13.65 -6.19
N PRO A 114 1.97 13.08 -6.18
CA PRO A 114 2.16 11.64 -6.13
C PRO A 114 1.65 11.01 -4.81
N ALA A 115 1.49 11.79 -3.74
CA ALA A 115 0.96 11.28 -2.47
C ALA A 115 -0.48 10.76 -2.59
N ILE A 116 -1.23 11.20 -3.61
CA ILE A 116 -2.55 10.65 -3.92
C ILE A 116 -2.44 9.16 -4.26
N GLU A 117 -1.49 8.80 -5.14
CA GLU A 117 -1.29 7.40 -5.56
C GLU A 117 -0.76 6.54 -4.41
N GLU A 118 0.15 7.09 -3.59
CA GLU A 118 0.64 6.43 -2.39
C GLU A 118 -0.49 6.14 -1.40
N MET A 119 -1.35 7.13 -1.13
CA MET A 119 -2.48 6.98 -0.21
C MET A 119 -3.50 5.95 -0.73
N ILE A 120 -3.74 5.91 -2.04
CA ILE A 120 -4.57 4.87 -2.66
C ILE A 120 -3.97 3.49 -2.38
N GLY A 121 -2.65 3.32 -2.56
CA GLY A 121 -1.94 2.08 -2.26
C GLY A 121 -2.05 1.67 -0.79
N VAL A 122 -1.90 2.63 0.12
CA VAL A 122 -2.04 2.41 1.57
C VAL A 122 -3.46 1.94 1.91
N LEU A 123 -4.50 2.60 1.39
CA LEU A 123 -5.89 2.20 1.64
C LEU A 123 -6.22 0.83 1.04
N GLN A 124 -5.71 0.51 -0.14
CA GLN A 124 -5.88 -0.80 -0.75
C GLN A 124 -5.19 -1.91 0.07
N ALA A 125 -4.06 -1.60 0.70
CA ALA A 125 -3.35 -2.53 1.58
C ALA A 125 -3.94 -2.59 3.00
N SER A 126 -4.68 -1.57 3.45
CA SER A 126 -5.21 -1.48 4.82
C SER A 126 -5.97 -2.75 5.27
N PRO A 127 -6.90 -3.31 4.48
CA PRO A 127 -7.61 -4.53 4.89
C PRO A 127 -6.66 -5.72 5.13
N LEU A 128 -5.56 -5.81 4.39
CA LEU A 128 -4.59 -6.89 4.58
C LEU A 128 -3.91 -6.80 5.95
N PHE A 129 -3.67 -5.59 6.44
CA PHE A 129 -3.07 -5.39 7.75
C PHE A 129 -4.03 -5.72 8.89
N GLU A 130 -5.33 -5.47 8.72
CA GLU A 130 -6.36 -5.87 9.70
C GLU A 130 -6.37 -7.39 9.88
N TYR A 131 -6.32 -8.15 8.77
CA TYR A 131 -6.32 -9.62 8.81
C TYR A 131 -4.95 -10.25 9.10
N ARG A 132 -3.91 -9.45 9.34
CA ARG A 132 -2.53 -9.95 9.49
C ARG A 132 -2.41 -10.97 10.62
N ALA A 133 -3.08 -10.74 11.75
CA ALA A 133 -3.05 -11.65 12.88
C ALA A 133 -3.78 -12.96 12.58
N GLU A 134 -4.94 -12.91 11.92
CA GLU A 134 -5.69 -14.10 11.49
C GLU A 134 -4.89 -14.93 10.49
N ILE A 135 -4.19 -14.29 9.55
CA ILE A 135 -3.31 -14.95 8.58
C ILE A 135 -2.21 -15.72 9.32
N TYR A 136 -1.55 -15.11 10.31
CA TYR A 136 -0.54 -15.82 11.10
C TYR A 136 -1.11 -16.97 11.92
N ARG A 137 -2.30 -16.79 12.51
CA ARG A 137 -2.98 -17.89 13.23
C ARG A 137 -3.31 -19.05 12.30
N ALA A 138 -3.80 -18.76 11.09
CA ALA A 138 -4.09 -19.76 10.08
C ALA A 138 -2.83 -20.51 9.62
N LEU A 139 -1.72 -19.77 9.40
CA LEU A 139 -0.42 -20.34 9.08
C LEU A 139 0.04 -21.33 10.16
N ILE A 140 0.04 -20.91 11.43
CA ILE A 140 0.43 -21.76 12.57
C ILE A 140 -0.47 -23.00 12.66
N ALA A 141 -1.79 -22.80 12.56
CA ALA A 141 -2.76 -23.90 12.63
C ALA A 141 -2.55 -24.94 11.53
N ASN A 142 -2.09 -24.53 10.34
CA ASN A 142 -1.78 -25.46 9.26
C ASN A 142 -0.40 -26.11 9.42
N ALA A 143 0.61 -25.34 9.83
CA ALA A 143 1.98 -25.80 10.00
C ALA A 143 2.10 -26.92 11.05
N ILE A 144 1.32 -26.88 12.13
CA ILE A 144 1.35 -27.90 13.21
C ILE A 144 0.81 -29.26 12.74
N LYS A 145 -0.07 -29.31 11.74
CA LYS A 145 -0.68 -30.57 11.29
C LYS A 145 0.37 -31.48 10.68
N PRO A 146 0.43 -32.77 11.05
CA PRO A 146 1.39 -33.74 10.51
C PRO A 146 0.99 -34.26 9.13
N ASP A 147 0.48 -33.40 8.26
CA ASP A 147 0.13 -33.72 6.87
C ASP A 147 1.27 -33.29 5.93
N TYR A 148 1.47 -34.01 4.83
CA TYR A 148 2.44 -33.65 3.81
C TYR A 148 2.01 -32.40 3.04
N LYS A 149 0.70 -32.16 2.92
CA LYS A 149 0.14 -30.98 2.20
C LYS A 149 0.49 -29.65 2.86
N THR A 150 0.78 -29.65 4.17
CA THR A 150 1.12 -28.46 4.94
C THR A 150 2.62 -28.18 5.01
N HIS A 151 3.43 -28.93 4.24
CA HIS A 151 4.88 -28.75 4.17
C HIS A 151 5.28 -27.31 3.80
N ASN A 152 4.59 -26.69 2.85
CA ASN A 152 4.93 -25.32 2.41
C ASN A 152 4.73 -24.29 3.53
N ASP A 153 3.69 -24.44 4.34
CA ASP A 153 3.42 -23.53 5.46
C ASP A 153 4.43 -23.73 6.60
N ARG A 154 4.85 -24.98 6.86
CA ARG A 154 5.96 -25.27 7.80
C ARG A 154 7.26 -24.64 7.33
N LYS A 155 7.58 -24.81 6.04
CA LYS A 155 8.77 -24.24 5.43
C LYS A 155 8.74 -22.71 5.56
N LEU A 156 7.63 -22.08 5.18
CA LEU A 156 7.45 -20.63 5.31
C LEU A 156 7.56 -20.16 6.76
N ALA A 157 6.95 -20.87 7.71
CA ALA A 157 7.06 -20.53 9.14
C ALA A 157 8.51 -20.61 9.64
N LEU A 158 9.27 -21.63 9.25
CA LEU A 158 10.69 -21.76 9.59
C LEU A 158 11.56 -20.70 8.89
N GLU A 159 11.22 -20.32 7.66
CA GLU A 159 11.85 -19.18 6.97
C GLU A 159 11.60 -17.87 7.74
N MET A 160 10.36 -17.64 8.18
CA MET A 160 9.99 -16.44 8.95
C MET A 160 10.61 -16.38 10.34
N MET A 161 10.89 -17.54 10.96
CA MET A 161 11.58 -17.62 12.25
C MET A 161 13.11 -17.54 12.12
N GLY A 162 13.65 -17.65 10.91
CA GLY A 162 15.10 -17.69 10.65
C GLY A 162 15.74 -19.06 10.88
N ASP A 163 14.97 -20.08 11.27
CA ASP A 163 15.45 -21.45 11.50
C ASP A 163 15.79 -22.17 10.19
N TYR A 164 15.28 -21.68 9.05
CA TYR A 164 15.54 -22.25 7.74
C TYR A 164 15.87 -21.17 6.70
N ILE A 165 17.00 -21.37 6.00
CA ILE A 165 17.41 -20.55 4.87
C ILE A 165 17.19 -21.36 3.58
N PRO A 166 16.41 -20.86 2.61
CA PRO A 166 16.23 -21.53 1.33
C PRO A 166 17.55 -21.71 0.59
N ALA A 167 17.78 -22.90 0.04
CA ALA A 167 18.97 -23.19 -0.76
C ALA A 167 19.17 -22.21 -1.94
N SER A 168 18.09 -21.64 -2.48
CA SER A 168 18.15 -20.61 -3.51
C SER A 168 18.78 -19.29 -3.03
N LYS A 169 18.53 -18.86 -1.78
CA LYS A 169 19.20 -17.68 -1.19
C LYS A 169 20.69 -17.95 -1.03
N ILE A 170 21.04 -19.13 -0.52
CA ILE A 170 22.45 -19.56 -0.33
C ILE A 170 23.17 -19.61 -1.69
N ALA A 171 22.57 -20.23 -2.70
CA ALA A 171 23.13 -20.30 -4.05
C ALA A 171 23.32 -18.90 -4.66
N ALA A 172 22.35 -18.00 -4.51
CA ALA A 172 22.48 -16.64 -5.02
C ALA A 172 23.60 -15.85 -4.33
N GLU A 173 23.81 -16.03 -3.03
CA GLU A 173 24.96 -15.44 -2.32
C GLU A 173 26.29 -16.04 -2.78
N LEU A 174 26.37 -17.35 -2.94
CA LEU A 174 27.56 -18.04 -3.45
C LEU A 174 27.93 -17.55 -4.85
N THR A 175 26.94 -17.42 -5.74
CA THR A 175 27.14 -16.96 -7.12
C THR A 175 27.55 -15.48 -7.20
N LYS A 176 27.21 -14.66 -6.20
CA LYS A 176 27.68 -13.26 -6.09
C LYS A 176 29.12 -13.16 -5.58
N ARG A 177 29.58 -14.12 -4.79
CA ARG A 177 30.91 -14.10 -4.15
C ARG A 177 31.98 -14.85 -4.93
N LEU A 178 31.60 -15.86 -5.70
CA LEU A 178 32.54 -16.76 -6.38
C LEU A 178 32.18 -16.88 -7.86
N ASN A 179 33.17 -16.72 -8.73
CA ASN A 179 33.05 -17.18 -10.11
C ASN A 179 33.15 -18.72 -10.11
N ALA A 180 32.44 -19.38 -11.03
CA ALA A 180 32.35 -20.85 -11.08
C ALA A 180 33.71 -21.57 -11.21
N ASP A 181 34.76 -20.86 -11.62
CA ASP A 181 36.13 -21.38 -11.70
C ASP A 181 36.87 -21.37 -10.35
N ASP A 182 36.58 -20.44 -9.43
CA ASP A 182 37.25 -20.38 -8.11
C ASP A 182 36.79 -21.50 -7.16
N LEU A 183 35.60 -22.07 -7.40
CA LEU A 183 35.00 -23.13 -6.59
C LEU A 183 35.55 -24.53 -6.88
N LYS A 184 36.15 -24.76 -8.06
CA LYS A 184 36.67 -26.07 -8.46
C LYS A 184 38.00 -26.43 -7.80
N ASP A 185 38.76 -25.43 -7.39
CA ASP A 185 40.11 -25.61 -6.85
C ASP A 185 40.15 -25.55 -5.31
N MET A 186 39.02 -25.31 -4.65
CA MET A 186 38.92 -25.27 -3.19
C MET A 186 38.72 -26.65 -2.58
N SER A 187 39.42 -26.92 -1.48
CA SER A 187 39.27 -28.18 -0.74
C SER A 187 37.96 -28.22 0.06
N ASP A 188 37.45 -29.42 0.34
CA ASP A 188 36.21 -29.63 1.13
C ASP A 188 36.23 -28.91 2.49
N ALA A 189 37.42 -28.76 3.10
CA ALA A 189 37.60 -28.05 4.36
C ALA A 189 37.47 -26.52 4.21
N GLU A 190 37.85 -25.97 3.07
CA GLU A 190 37.71 -24.54 2.77
C GLU A 190 36.28 -24.20 2.35
N LEU A 191 35.63 -25.10 1.62
CA LEU A 191 34.19 -25.01 1.31
C LEU A 191 33.35 -25.00 2.60
N ALA A 192 33.69 -25.84 3.58
CA ALA A 192 33.01 -25.86 4.88
C ALA A 192 33.19 -24.55 5.67
N LYS A 193 34.40 -23.97 5.65
CA LYS A 193 34.66 -22.66 6.29
C LYS A 193 33.93 -21.52 5.60
N LEU A 194 33.84 -21.55 4.28
CA LEU A 194 33.17 -20.52 3.48
C LEU A 194 31.65 -20.60 3.66
N ALA A 195 31.09 -21.81 3.71
CA ALA A 195 29.69 -22.03 4.06
C ALA A 195 29.35 -21.52 5.48
N ALA A 196 30.21 -21.80 6.47
CA ALA A 196 30.03 -21.31 7.84
C ALA A 196 30.11 -19.77 7.93
N GLY A 197 31.01 -19.13 7.17
CA GLY A 197 31.12 -17.68 7.09
C GLY A 197 29.88 -17.03 6.47
N ILE A 198 29.36 -17.59 5.38
CA ILE A 198 28.12 -17.14 4.74
C ILE A 198 26.92 -17.30 5.69
N GLU A 199 26.83 -18.41 6.42
CA GLU A 199 25.76 -18.63 7.39
C GLU A 199 25.79 -17.60 8.55
N SER A 200 26.98 -17.22 9.01
CA SER A 200 27.13 -16.19 10.05
C SER A 200 26.75 -14.79 9.56
N GLU A 201 27.15 -14.41 8.34
CA GLU A 201 26.85 -13.09 7.78
C GLU A 201 25.39 -12.93 7.37
N LEU A 202 24.74 -14.01 6.91
CA LEU A 202 23.30 -14.02 6.63
C LEU A 202 22.47 -13.80 7.89
N LYS A 203 22.93 -14.31 9.04
CA LYS A 203 22.30 -14.06 10.35
C LYS A 203 22.55 -12.65 10.89
N GLU A 204 23.58 -11.94 10.41
CA GLU A 204 23.90 -10.57 10.83
C GLU A 204 23.23 -9.48 9.97
N LYS A 205 22.75 -9.81 8.76
CA LYS A 205 22.14 -8.86 7.83
C LYS A 205 20.61 -8.78 7.88
N GLU A 206 19.95 -9.71 8.59
CA GLU A 206 18.50 -9.70 8.86
C GLU A 206 18.18 -9.07 10.23
#